data_AF-A0A9Q3CEU6-F1
#
_entry.id   AF-A0A9Q3CEU6-F1
#
_cell.length_a   1.000
_cell.length_b   1.000
_cell.length_c   1.000
_cell.angle_alpha   90.00
_cell.angle_beta   90.00
_cell.angle_gamma   90.00
#
_symmetry.space_group_name_H-M   'P 1'
#
loop_
_entity.id
_entity.type
_entity.pdbx_description
1 polymer ?
#
loop_
_entity_poly.entity_id
_entity_poly.type
_entity_poly.pdbx_seq_one_letter_code
_entity_poly.pdbx_strand_id
1 'polypeptide(L)'
;MIKLIGKNAVEVKLTQEFSRKHPVFPVSLVNPYFQPEEDKFPSRKKKPTSPEIVEVEDFPFPVKKIIKAMKIRLNGKDQRQYLVRFKNQTEDKDKWLAEDAIPDGNLHLRRLWASRRTEQSHQ
;
A
#
# COMPACT_ATOMS: atom_id res chain seq x y z
N MET A 1 4.48 34.98 -4.35
CA MET A 1 5.20 35.98 -5.18
C MET A 1 6.59 35.44 -5.44
N ILE A 2 7.07 35.56 -6.67
CA ILE A 2 8.30 34.95 -7.17
C ILE A 2 9.34 36.07 -7.39
N LYS A 3 10.59 35.87 -6.96
CA LYS A 3 11.69 36.85 -7.11
C LYS A 3 12.85 36.21 -7.88
N LEU A 4 13.32 36.86 -8.94
CA LEU A 4 14.50 36.40 -9.69
C LEU A 4 15.79 36.72 -8.90
N ILE A 5 16.67 35.74 -8.77
CA ILE A 5 18.00 35.89 -8.16
C ILE A 5 19.05 35.65 -9.24
N GLY A 6 19.78 36.69 -9.61
CA GLY A 6 20.77 36.63 -10.69
C GLY A 6 20.12 36.26 -12.02
N LYS A 7 20.80 35.43 -12.82
CA LYS A 7 20.33 35.01 -14.15
C LYS A 7 19.64 33.65 -14.15
N ASN A 8 19.97 32.78 -13.20
CA ASN A 8 19.66 31.34 -13.28
C ASN A 8 18.82 30.80 -12.12
N ALA A 9 18.39 31.65 -11.18
CA ALA A 9 17.69 31.19 -9.98
C ALA A 9 16.47 32.05 -9.65
N VAL A 10 15.51 31.44 -8.98
CA VAL A 10 14.21 32.02 -8.64
C VAL A 10 13.86 31.65 -7.21
N GLU A 11 13.57 32.64 -6.39
CA GLU A 11 13.05 32.48 -5.04
C GLU A 11 11.52 32.48 -5.05
N VAL A 12 10.94 31.47 -4.41
CA VAL A 12 9.50 31.22 -4.33
C VAL A 12 9.08 31.23 -2.87
N LYS A 13 8.00 31.96 -2.57
CA LYS A 13 7.32 31.86 -1.27
C LYS A 13 6.57 30.53 -1.20
N LEU A 14 7.10 29.60 -0.40
CA LEU A 14 6.51 28.29 -0.15
C LEU A 14 5.44 28.38 0.94
N THR A 15 4.36 27.60 0.81
CA THR A 15 3.34 27.45 1.85
C THR A 15 3.86 26.60 3.01
N GLN A 16 3.16 26.60 4.16
CA GLN A 16 3.59 25.91 5.38
C GLN A 16 3.90 24.42 5.17
N GLU A 17 3.14 23.75 4.29
CA GLU A 17 3.32 22.35 3.90
C GLU A 17 4.69 22.07 3.25
N PHE A 18 5.32 23.09 2.65
CA PHE A 18 6.61 22.99 1.96
C PHE A 18 7.73 23.75 2.68
N SER A 19 7.53 24.16 3.93
CA SER A 19 8.50 24.93 4.72
C SER A 19 9.88 24.29 4.86
N ARG A 20 9.97 22.96 4.73
CA ARG A 20 11.24 22.21 4.77
C ARG A 20 12.00 22.17 3.44
N LYS A 21 11.40 22.66 2.34
CA LYS A 21 12.05 22.69 1.02
C LYS A 21 12.82 24.00 0.84
N HIS A 22 13.89 23.95 0.05
CA HIS A 22 14.67 25.14 -0.26
C HIS A 22 13.82 26.12 -1.09
N PRO A 23 13.74 27.41 -0.74
CA PRO A 23 12.86 28.35 -1.43
C PRO A 23 13.41 28.82 -2.79
N VAL A 24 14.69 28.56 -3.08
CA VAL A 24 15.33 28.95 -4.35
C VAL A 24 15.46 27.75 -5.29
N PHE A 25 14.99 27.92 -6.52
CA PHE A 25 14.98 26.92 -7.58
C PHE A 25 15.64 27.46 -8.86
N PRO A 26 16.20 26.58 -9.72
CA PRO A 26 16.64 26.97 -11.05
C PRO A 26 15.50 27.54 -11.92
N VAL A 27 15.79 28.58 -12.71
CA VAL A 27 14.84 29.17 -13.68
C VAL A 27 14.28 28.14 -14.68
N SER A 28 15.05 27.09 -14.99
CA SER A 28 14.64 26.03 -15.92
C SER A 28 13.44 25.20 -15.45
N LEU A 29 13.10 25.27 -14.16
CA LEU A 29 11.94 24.57 -13.58
C LEU A 29 10.67 25.44 -13.61
N VAL A 30 10.78 26.71 -13.99
CA VAL A 30 9.64 27.63 -13.99
C VAL A 30 8.94 27.53 -15.34
N ASN A 31 7.72 27.01 -15.32
CA ASN A 31 6.83 27.04 -16.47
C ASN A 31 5.80 28.17 -16.30
N PRO A 32 5.58 29.00 -17.33
CA PRO A 32 4.50 29.97 -17.32
C PRO A 32 3.15 29.26 -17.19
N TYR A 33 2.33 29.74 -16.26
CA TYR A 33 0.96 29.26 -16.12
C TYR A 33 0.08 29.98 -17.13
N PHE A 34 -0.56 29.21 -18.02
CA PHE A 34 -1.57 29.72 -18.95
C PHE A 34 -2.96 29.34 -18.45
N GLN A 35 -3.90 30.27 -18.56
CA GLN A 35 -5.31 29.94 -18.29
C GLN A 35 -5.77 28.85 -19.28
N PRO A 36 -6.55 27.86 -18.82
CA PRO A 36 -7.07 26.84 -19.71
C PRO A 36 -8.01 27.48 -20.74
N GLU A 37 -7.69 27.36 -22.03
CA GLU A 37 -8.63 27.73 -23.10
C GLU A 37 -9.72 26.67 -23.20
N GLU A 38 -10.90 26.98 -22.66
CA GLU A 38 -12.04 26.05 -22.59
C GLU A 38 -12.61 25.71 -23.97
N ASP A 39 -12.62 26.68 -24.89
CA ASP A 39 -13.19 26.52 -26.24
C ASP A 39 -12.36 25.60 -27.13
N LYS A 40 -11.02 25.59 -26.95
CA LYS A 40 -10.13 24.73 -27.74
C LYS A 40 -10.04 23.30 -27.20
N PHE A 41 -10.34 23.09 -25.92
CA PHE A 41 -10.18 21.78 -25.26
C PHE A 41 -11.36 21.45 -24.32
N PRO A 42 -12.58 21.24 -24.85
CA PRO A 42 -13.78 20.98 -24.04
C PRO A 42 -13.70 19.68 -23.23
N SER A 43 -12.86 18.72 -23.64
CA SER A 43 -12.62 17.46 -22.93
C SER A 43 -11.91 17.62 -21.58
N ARG A 44 -11.21 18.73 -21.32
CA ARG A 44 -10.53 19.00 -20.04
C ARG A 44 -11.49 19.18 -18.85
N LYS A 45 -12.78 19.46 -19.10
CA LYS A 45 -13.82 19.59 -18.06
C LYS A 45 -14.20 18.26 -17.42
N LYS A 46 -13.94 17.14 -18.10
CA LYS A 46 -14.20 15.81 -17.55
C LYS A 46 -13.03 15.45 -16.65
N LYS A 47 -13.21 15.56 -15.32
CA LYS A 47 -12.32 14.86 -14.38
C LYS A 47 -12.29 13.39 -14.83
N PRO A 48 -11.12 12.78 -15.07
CA PRO A 48 -11.08 11.36 -15.32
C PRO A 48 -11.72 10.67 -14.12
N THR A 49 -12.74 9.84 -14.37
CA THR A 49 -13.24 8.93 -13.35
C THR A 49 -12.06 8.08 -12.93
N SER A 50 -11.59 8.22 -11.69
CA SER A 50 -10.59 7.32 -11.16
C SER A 50 -11.10 5.89 -11.33
N PRO A 51 -10.30 4.97 -11.88
CA PRO A 51 -10.72 3.58 -11.98
C PRO A 51 -11.08 3.09 -10.58
N GLU A 52 -12.25 2.45 -10.47
CA GLU A 52 -12.66 1.79 -9.24
C GLU A 52 -11.69 0.65 -8.97
N ILE A 53 -10.98 0.71 -7.85
CA ILE A 53 -10.09 -0.36 -7.41
C ILE A 53 -11.00 -1.49 -6.94
N VAL A 54 -11.25 -2.46 -7.80
CA VAL A 54 -11.93 -3.69 -7.39
C VAL A 54 -10.91 -4.53 -6.65
N GLU A 55 -11.01 -4.58 -5.33
CA GLU A 55 -10.31 -5.56 -4.50
C GLU A 55 -10.90 -6.95 -4.76
N VAL A 56 -10.53 -7.58 -5.87
CA VAL A 56 -10.84 -8.99 -6.11
C VAL A 56 -9.87 -9.83 -5.27
N GLU A 57 -10.14 -9.95 -3.98
CA GLU A 57 -9.55 -10.99 -3.13
C GLU A 57 -10.53 -12.12 -2.87
N ASP A 58 -11.16 -12.62 -3.94
CA ASP A 58 -11.62 -14.00 -3.95
C ASP A 58 -10.36 -14.88 -4.03
N PHE A 59 -10.03 -15.56 -2.92
CA PHE A 59 -8.99 -16.58 -2.89
C PHE A 59 -9.62 -17.96 -3.14
N PRO A 60 -9.78 -18.42 -4.39
CA PRO A 60 -10.43 -19.70 -4.67
C PRO A 60 -9.57 -20.92 -4.33
N PHE A 61 -8.35 -20.74 -3.82
CA PHE A 61 -7.43 -21.85 -3.62
C PHE A 61 -7.59 -22.48 -2.24
N PRO A 62 -7.85 -23.79 -2.16
CA PRO A 62 -7.95 -24.48 -0.88
C PRO A 62 -6.62 -24.40 -0.13
N VAL A 63 -6.70 -24.15 1.17
CA VAL A 63 -5.54 -24.06 2.05
C VAL A 63 -4.88 -25.43 2.20
N LYS A 64 -3.55 -25.48 2.05
CA LYS A 64 -2.75 -26.69 2.31
C LYS A 64 -2.40 -26.76 3.80
N LYS A 65 -1.74 -25.73 4.32
CA LYS A 65 -1.35 -25.62 5.74
C LYS A 65 -1.04 -24.18 6.13
N ILE A 66 -1.09 -23.92 7.44
CA ILE A 66 -0.53 -22.71 8.04
C ILE A 66 0.88 -23.04 8.53
N ILE A 67 1.85 -22.21 8.19
CA ILE A 67 3.27 -22.45 8.50
C ILE A 67 3.68 -21.70 9.76
N LYS A 68 3.29 -20.42 9.84
CA LYS A 68 3.70 -19.51 10.92
C LYS A 68 2.54 -18.67 11.38
N ALA A 69 2.64 -18.20 12.61
CA ALA A 69 1.76 -17.22 13.21
C ALA A 69 2.62 -16.06 13.72
N MET A 70 2.16 -14.84 13.53
CA MET A 70 2.78 -13.62 14.08
C MET A 70 1.70 -12.70 14.66
N LYS A 71 2.12 -11.79 15.53
CA LYS A 71 1.26 -10.75 16.09
C LYS A 71 1.74 -9.40 15.56
N ILE A 72 0.82 -8.63 15.00
CA ILE A 72 1.10 -7.30 14.45
C ILE A 72 0.17 -6.28 15.08
N ARG A 73 0.58 -5.01 15.06
CA ARG A 73 -0.26 -3.89 15.52
C ARG A 73 -0.66 -3.05 14.31
N LEU A 74 -1.94 -3.08 13.96
CA LEU A 74 -2.52 -2.40 12.80
C LEU A 74 -3.61 -1.45 13.30
N ASN A 75 -3.51 -0.17 12.97
CA ASN A 75 -4.43 0.88 13.46
C ASN A 75 -4.60 0.90 14.99
N GLY A 76 -3.51 0.67 15.73
CA GLY A 76 -3.50 0.66 17.19
C GLY A 76 -4.06 -0.60 17.86
N LYS A 77 -4.66 -1.52 17.08
CA LYS A 77 -5.18 -2.81 17.55
C LYS A 77 -4.17 -3.93 17.30
N ASP A 78 -4.09 -4.83 18.27
CA ASP A 78 -3.27 -6.03 18.16
C ASP A 78 -4.04 -7.10 17.39
N GLN A 79 -3.49 -7.56 16.27
CA GLN A 79 -4.09 -8.61 15.42
C GLN A 79 -3.08 -9.74 15.17
N ARG A 80 -3.58 -10.98 15.09
CA ARG A 80 -2.78 -12.14 14.68
C ARG A 80 -2.88 -12.33 13.18
N GLN A 81 -1.74 -12.62 12.55
CA GLN A 81 -1.67 -13.03 11.16
C GLN A 81 -1.00 -14.39 11.06
N TYR A 82 -1.39 -15.12 10.01
CA TYR A 82 -0.95 -16.48 9.77
C TYR A 82 -0.40 -16.60 8.35
N LEU A 83 0.77 -17.22 8.20
CA LEU A 83 1.38 -17.48 6.91
C LEU A 83 0.74 -18.74 6.32
N VAL A 84 -0.09 -18.55 5.31
CA VAL A 84 -0.90 -19.60 4.68
C VAL A 84 -0.20 -20.08 3.41
N ARG A 85 -0.04 -21.41 3.31
CA ARG A 85 0.37 -22.09 2.08
C ARG A 85 -0.84 -22.68 1.40
N PHE A 86 -1.03 -22.33 0.13
CA PHE A 86 -2.14 -22.83 -0.69
C PHE A 86 -1.80 -24.18 -1.35
N LYS A 87 -2.82 -24.97 -1.68
CA LYS A 87 -2.62 -26.19 -2.47
C LYS A 87 -2.22 -25.80 -3.90
N ASN A 88 -1.33 -26.58 -4.49
CA ASN A 88 -0.88 -26.43 -5.89
C ASN A 88 -0.24 -25.07 -6.22
N GLN A 89 0.27 -24.35 -5.21
CA GLN A 89 1.04 -23.12 -5.39
C GLN A 89 2.46 -23.29 -4.85
N THR A 90 3.38 -22.52 -5.43
CA THR A 90 4.77 -22.42 -4.98
C THR A 90 4.86 -21.57 -3.72
N GLU A 91 5.99 -21.68 -3.01
CA GLU A 91 6.22 -20.96 -1.75
C GLU A 91 6.21 -19.44 -1.92
N ASP A 92 6.53 -18.95 -3.12
CA ASP A 92 6.50 -17.51 -3.48
C ASP A 92 5.09 -16.91 -3.37
N LYS A 93 4.05 -17.75 -3.36
CA LYS A 93 2.65 -17.33 -3.25
C LYS A 93 2.09 -17.53 -1.84
N ASP A 94 2.92 -17.91 -0.86
CA ASP A 94 2.52 -17.94 0.53
C ASP A 94 2.21 -16.51 1.01
N LYS A 95 1.06 -16.34 1.67
CA LYS A 95 0.58 -15.00 2.09
C LYS A 95 0.26 -14.96 3.59
N TRP A 96 0.47 -13.79 4.18
CA TRP A 96 0.01 -13.51 5.54
C TRP A 96 -1.45 -13.09 5.52
N LEU A 97 -2.30 -13.88 6.17
CA LEU A 97 -3.74 -13.65 6.24
C LEU A 97 -4.20 -13.51 7.69
N ALA A 98 -5.22 -12.68 7.90
CA ALA A 98 -5.95 -12.62 9.17
C ALA A 98 -6.78 -13.89 9.38
N GLU A 99 -7.15 -14.19 10.63
CA GLU A 99 -7.94 -15.38 10.97
C GLU A 99 -9.22 -15.52 10.13
N ASP A 100 -9.94 -14.41 9.97
CA ASP A 100 -11.23 -14.35 9.27
C ASP A 100 -11.10 -14.54 7.76
N ALA A 101 -9.90 -14.30 7.20
CA ALA A 101 -9.63 -14.39 5.77
C ALA A 101 -9.16 -15.78 5.32
N ILE A 102 -9.06 -16.76 6.24
CA ILE A 102 -8.57 -18.10 5.94
C ILE A 102 -9.75 -19.05 5.72
N PRO A 103 -9.90 -19.63 4.51
CA PRO A 103 -10.86 -20.69 4.27
C PRO A 103 -10.63 -21.87 5.21
N ASP A 104 -11.69 -22.34 5.89
CA ASP A 104 -11.64 -23.40 6.90
C ASP A 104 -10.59 -23.15 8.01
N GLY A 105 -10.35 -21.89 8.36
CA GLY A 105 -9.28 -21.46 9.27
C GLY A 105 -9.22 -22.24 10.59
N ASN A 106 -10.37 -22.52 11.20
CA ASN A 106 -10.47 -23.31 12.43
C ASN A 106 -9.78 -24.68 12.36
N LEU A 107 -9.94 -25.41 11.25
CA LEU A 107 -9.34 -26.73 11.06
C LEU A 107 -7.81 -26.61 10.98
N HIS A 108 -7.33 -25.65 10.21
CA HIS A 108 -5.90 -25.44 9.97
C HIS A 108 -5.18 -24.88 11.20
N LEU A 109 -5.81 -23.98 11.94
CA LEU A 109 -5.28 -23.42 13.18
C LEU A 109 -5.19 -24.46 14.29
N ARG A 110 -6.21 -25.32 14.44
CA ARG A 110 -6.16 -26.44 15.39
C ARG A 110 -4.96 -27.35 15.13
N ARG A 111 -4.70 -27.67 13.86
CA ARG A 111 -3.53 -28.49 13.47
C ARG A 111 -2.21 -27.79 13.80
N LEU A 112 -2.08 -26.50 13.53
CA LEU A 112 -0.90 -25.70 13.87
C LEU A 112 -0.62 -25.72 15.38
N TRP A 113 -1.65 -25.51 16.21
CA TRP A 113 -1.48 -25.49 17.66
C TRP A 113 -1.29 -26.89 18.26
N ALA A 114 -1.80 -27.93 17.61
CA ALA A 114 -1.48 -29.31 17.97
C ALA A 114 -0.01 -29.64 17.69
N SER A 115 0.51 -29.30 16.50
CA SER A 115 1.91 -29.60 16.15
C SER A 115 2.92 -28.84 17.02
N ARG A 116 2.63 -27.59 17.37
CA ARG A 116 3.48 -26.80 18.28
C ARG A 116 3.58 -27.38 19.68
N ARG A 117 2.51 -28.01 20.18
CA ARG A 117 2.52 -28.66 21.50
C ARG A 117 3.39 -29.92 21.51
N THR A 118 3.36 -30.70 20.43
CA THR A 118 4.19 -31.91 20.31
C THR A 118 5.67 -31.60 20.10
N GLU A 119 5.99 -30.51 19.40
CA GLU A 119 7.39 -30.08 19.21
C GLU A 119 8.04 -29.60 20.52
N GLN A 120 7.26 -29.04 21.45
CA GLN A 120 7.74 -28.60 22.75
C GLN A 120 7.93 -29.73 23.78
N SER A 121 7.31 -30.90 23.58
CA SER A 121 7.45 -32.06 24.48
C SER A 121 8.64 -32.97 24.20
N HIS A 122 9.46 -32.65 23.19
CA HIS A 122 10.66 -33.41 22.80
C HIS A 122 11.97 -32.61 22.93
N GLN A 123 11.93 -31.50 23.67
CA GLN A 123 13.10 -30.78 24.18
C GLN A 123 13.11 -30.86 25.70
#